data_AF-A0A424Y1Y8-F1
#
_entry.id   AF-A0A424Y1Y8-F1
#
_cell.length_a   1.000
_cell.length_b   1.000
_cell.length_c   1.000
_cell.angle_alpha   90.00
_cell.angle_beta   90.00
_cell.angle_gamma   90.00
#
_symmetry.space_group_name_H-M   'P 1'
#
loop_
_entity.id
_entity.type
_entity.pdbx_description
1 polymer ?
#
loop_
_entity_poly.entity_id
_entity_poly.type
_entity_poly.pdbx_seq_one_letter_code
_entity_poly.pdbx_strand_id
1 'polypeptide(L)'
;MNELIISKNVSDKNTKDKEFDLETLYVECVRCGRPLIWEKGTTTFLLEHSGMDQKLGSDWVLLSRGCPSCCPGQKEFTLSLARPESNHSHPLSRSIRYN
;
A
#
# COMPACT_ATOMS: atom_id res chain seq x y z
N MET A 1 -7.40 17.48 -56.16
CA MET A 1 -8.03 16.63 -55.13
C MET A 1 -7.23 15.34 -55.12
N ASN A 2 -6.33 15.15 -54.15
CA ASN A 2 -5.59 13.92 -53.87
C ASN A 2 -4.99 14.08 -52.47
N GLU A 3 -5.60 13.42 -51.48
CA GLU A 3 -5.10 13.38 -50.11
C GLU A 3 -4.02 12.29 -50.00
N LEU A 4 -2.83 12.67 -49.53
CA LEU A 4 -1.76 11.76 -49.16
C LEU A 4 -2.02 11.25 -47.74
N ILE A 5 -2.46 10.00 -47.64
CA ILE A 5 -2.64 9.29 -46.37
C ILE A 5 -1.25 8.96 -45.81
N ILE A 6 -0.88 9.61 -44.70
CA ILE A 6 0.34 9.31 -43.95
C ILE A 6 0.06 8.10 -43.07
N SER A 7 0.56 6.93 -43.46
CA SER A 7 0.63 5.73 -42.62
C SER A 7 1.57 5.99 -41.44
N LYS A 8 1.01 6.27 -40.26
CA LYS A 8 1.78 6.26 -39.00
C LYS A 8 1.99 4.82 -38.55
N ASN A 9 3.24 4.39 -38.56
CA ASN A 9 3.74 3.20 -37.88
C ASN A 9 3.36 3.27 -36.40
N VAL A 10 2.43 2.42 -35.96
CA VAL A 10 2.20 2.18 -34.53
C VAL A 10 3.25 1.17 -34.08
N SER A 11 4.31 1.68 -33.45
CA SER A 11 5.24 0.86 -32.70
C SER A 11 4.58 0.53 -31.35
N ASP A 12 3.81 -0.56 -31.32
CA ASP A 12 3.22 -1.11 -30.10
C ASP A 12 4.31 -1.76 -29.25
N LYS A 13 5.00 -0.96 -28.44
CA LYS A 13 5.71 -1.42 -27.23
C LYS A 13 5.55 -0.40 -26.12
N ASN A 14 4.39 -0.41 -25.47
CA ASN A 14 4.15 0.29 -24.21
C ASN A 14 3.65 -0.70 -23.15
N THR A 15 4.51 -1.61 -22.71
CA THR A 15 4.36 -2.24 -21.40
C THR A 15 4.66 -1.18 -20.34
N LYS A 16 3.68 -0.31 -20.07
CA LYS A 16 3.64 0.46 -18.83
C LYS A 16 3.56 -0.56 -17.70
N ASP A 17 4.62 -0.66 -16.90
CA ASP A 17 4.53 -1.25 -15.57
C ASP A 17 3.36 -0.57 -14.86
N LYS A 18 2.25 -1.29 -14.65
CA LYS A 18 1.14 -0.77 -13.86
C LYS A 18 1.69 -0.56 -12.46
N GLU A 19 1.70 0.70 -12.02
CA GLU A 19 2.03 1.05 -10.64
C GLU A 19 1.11 0.27 -9.70
N PHE A 20 1.68 -0.22 -8.59
CA PHE A 20 0.94 -1.02 -7.62
C PHE A 20 -0.07 -0.14 -6.90
N ASP A 21 -1.33 -0.57 -6.85
CA ASP A 21 -2.39 0.16 -6.17
C ASP A 21 -2.29 -0.07 -4.65
N LEU A 22 -1.83 0.96 -3.92
CA LEU A 22 -1.65 0.92 -2.48
C LEU A 22 -2.95 0.63 -1.71
N GLU A 23 -4.11 0.96 -2.27
CA GLU A 23 -5.40 0.67 -1.64
C GLU A 23 -5.72 -0.82 -1.61
N THR A 24 -4.96 -1.64 -2.35
CA THR A 24 -5.07 -3.10 -2.33
C THR A 24 -4.18 -3.77 -1.29
N LEU A 25 -3.39 -3.00 -0.53
CA LEU A 25 -2.57 -3.55 0.56
C LEU A 25 -3.45 -4.17 1.65
N TYR A 26 -3.10 -5.39 2.03
CA TYR A 26 -3.71 -6.02 3.18
C TYR A 26 -3.26 -5.34 4.48
N VAL A 27 -4.21 -5.09 5.38
CA VAL A 27 -3.97 -4.46 6.68
C VAL A 27 -4.50 -5.36 7.78
N GLU A 28 -3.67 -5.67 8.77
CA GLU A 28 -4.04 -6.58 9.87
C GLU A 28 -3.74 -5.97 11.25
N CYS A 29 -4.62 -6.23 12.22
CA CYS A 29 -4.33 -5.95 13.62
C CYS A 29 -3.44 -7.04 14.24
N VAL A 30 -2.23 -6.69 14.65
CA VAL A 30 -1.27 -7.61 15.29
C VAL A 30 -1.79 -8.18 16.61
N ARG A 31 -2.76 -7.53 17.26
CA ARG A 31 -3.31 -8.01 18.55
C ARG A 31 -4.37 -9.10 18.40
N CYS A 32 -5.25 -9.02 17.40
CA CYS A 32 -6.40 -9.92 17.28
C CYS A 32 -6.50 -10.64 15.93
N GLY A 33 -5.59 -10.35 15.00
CA GLY A 33 -5.57 -10.92 13.65
C GLY A 33 -6.71 -10.46 12.74
N ARG A 34 -7.54 -9.50 13.18
CA ARG A 34 -8.65 -9.01 12.35
C ARG A 34 -8.12 -8.11 11.24
N PRO A 35 -8.63 -8.26 10.00
CA PRO A 35 -8.34 -7.32 8.93
C PRO A 35 -8.92 -5.95 9.29
N LEU A 36 -8.19 -4.88 8.94
CA LEU A 36 -8.66 -3.51 9.06
C LEU A 36 -9.12 -3.02 7.70
N ILE A 37 -10.36 -2.57 7.64
CA ILE A 37 -10.94 -1.96 6.45
C ILE A 37 -10.94 -0.46 6.67
N TRP A 38 -10.28 0.26 5.77
CA TRP A 38 -10.25 1.71 5.77
C TRP A 38 -11.07 2.28 4.62
N GLU A 39 -11.43 3.56 4.75
CA GLU A 39 -12.01 4.31 3.66
C GLU A 39 -10.99 4.46 2.53
N LYS A 40 -11.49 4.51 1.30
CA LYS A 40 -10.66 4.69 0.10
C LYS A 40 -9.77 5.93 0.24
N GLY A 41 -8.49 5.76 -0.06
CA GLY A 41 -7.45 6.80 0.00
C GLY A 41 -6.74 6.88 1.34
N THR A 42 -7.22 6.20 2.38
CA THR A 42 -6.58 6.22 3.70
C THR A 42 -5.22 5.54 3.65
N THR A 43 -5.11 4.41 2.95
CA THR A 43 -3.84 3.67 2.85
C THR A 43 -2.78 4.51 2.13
N THR A 44 -3.15 5.07 0.99
CA THR A 44 -2.30 5.98 0.19
C THR A 44 -1.86 7.18 1.03
N PHE A 45 -2.81 7.86 1.67
CA PHE A 45 -2.53 9.02 2.52
C PHE A 45 -1.52 8.66 3.62
N LEU A 46 -1.75 7.58 4.36
CA LEU A 46 -0.86 7.17 5.45
C LEU A 46 0.54 6.83 4.97
N LEU A 47 0.66 6.16 3.82
CA LEU A 47 1.95 5.76 3.25
C LEU A 47 2.72 6.97 2.67
N GLU A 48 2.07 7.86 1.93
CA GLU A 48 2.70 9.08 1.41
C GLU A 48 3.22 9.98 2.55
N HIS A 49 2.48 10.08 3.65
CA HIS A 49 2.83 10.92 4.79
C HIS A 49 3.73 10.23 5.82
N SER A 50 4.09 8.95 5.60
CA SER A 50 4.99 8.20 6.47
C SER A 50 6.47 8.50 6.24
N GLY A 51 6.80 9.11 5.09
CA GLY A 51 8.18 9.26 4.62
C GLY A 51 8.84 7.93 4.26
N MET A 52 8.06 6.89 3.94
CA MET A 52 8.55 5.60 3.47
C MET A 52 8.75 5.66 1.95
N ASP A 53 10.01 5.86 1.54
CA ASP A 53 10.42 5.96 0.14
C ASP A 53 10.68 4.58 -0.50
N GLN A 54 9.74 3.65 -0.31
CA GLN A 54 9.87 2.28 -0.82
C GLN A 54 8.79 1.96 -1.84
N LYS A 55 9.20 1.39 -2.97
CA LYS A 55 8.26 0.84 -3.96
C LYS A 55 7.58 -0.39 -3.37
N LEU A 56 6.35 -0.21 -2.91
CA LEU A 56 5.51 -1.27 -2.37
C LEU A 56 4.90 -2.11 -3.49
N GLY A 57 4.57 -3.34 -3.15
CA GLY A 57 4.02 -4.35 -4.03
C GLY A 57 3.09 -5.28 -3.26
N SER A 58 2.52 -6.27 -3.96
CA SER A 58 1.61 -7.26 -3.38
C SER A 58 2.27 -8.19 -2.36
N ASP A 59 3.60 -8.14 -2.23
CA ASP A 59 4.41 -8.85 -1.25
C ASP A 59 4.48 -8.13 0.12
N TRP A 60 3.83 -6.97 0.26
CA TRP A 60 3.81 -6.20 1.51
C TRP A 60 2.48 -6.29 2.24
N VAL A 61 2.55 -6.15 3.56
CA VAL A 61 1.41 -6.10 4.47
C VAL A 61 1.60 -4.94 5.45
N LEU A 62 0.51 -4.22 5.73
CA LEU A 62 0.44 -3.25 6.81
C LEU A 62 -0.02 -3.90 8.11
N LEU A 63 0.72 -3.65 9.18
CA LEU A 63 0.48 -4.21 10.50
C LEU A 63 0.13 -3.10 11.48
N SER A 64 -1.07 -3.13 12.03
CA SER A 64 -1.50 -2.20 13.06
C SER A 64 -1.30 -2.75 14.47
N ARG A 65 -0.68 -1.96 15.34
CA ARG A 65 -0.45 -2.25 16.77
C ARG A 65 -1.70 -1.94 17.60
N GLY A 66 -2.79 -2.62 17.29
CA GLY A 66 -4.10 -2.44 17.91
C GLY A 66 -5.18 -2.12 16.88
N CYS A 67 -6.42 -2.06 17.32
CA CYS A 67 -7.54 -1.61 16.50
C CYS A 67 -8.70 -1.18 17.41
N PRO A 68 -9.72 -0.50 16.88
CA PRO A 68 -10.88 -0.06 17.67
C PRO A 68 -11.61 -1.21 18.40
N SER A 69 -11.57 -2.42 17.86
CA SER A 69 -12.15 -3.60 18.53
C SER A 69 -11.32 -4.09 19.72
N CYS A 70 -9.99 -4.02 19.65
CA CYS A 70 -9.08 -4.46 20.72
C CYS A 70 -8.94 -3.41 21.83
N CYS A 71 -8.93 -2.15 21.44
CA CYS A 71 -8.71 -1.01 22.32
C CYS A 71 -9.82 0.03 22.11
N PRO A 72 -11.04 -0.22 22.61
CA PRO A 72 -12.13 0.76 22.53
C PRO A 72 -11.71 2.09 23.16
N GLY A 73 -11.93 3.20 22.45
CA GLY A 73 -11.57 4.54 22.91
C GLY A 73 -10.13 4.99 22.61
N GLN A 74 -9.26 4.10 22.13
CA GLN A 74 -7.96 4.50 21.59
C GLN A 74 -8.16 5.18 20.22
N LYS A 75 -7.63 6.40 20.10
CA LYS A 75 -7.74 7.26 18.91
C LYS A 75 -6.53 7.21 17.99
N GLU A 76 -5.46 6.53 18.39
CA GLU A 76 -4.25 6.49 17.58
C GLU A 76 -3.66 5.09 17.62
N PHE A 77 -3.40 4.51 16.46
CA PHE A 77 -2.72 3.23 16.34
C PHE A 77 -1.45 3.38 15.52
N THR A 78 -0.43 2.60 15.88
CA THR A 78 0.84 2.57 15.16
C THR A 78 0.80 1.51 14.08
N LEU A 79 1.14 1.88 12.85
CA LEU A 79 1.34 0.96 11.72
C LEU A 79 2.81 0.60 11.57
N SER A 80 3.07 -0.53 10.91
CA SER A 80 4.38 -0.96 10.45
C SER A 80 4.21 -1.72 9.14
N LEU A 81 5.23 -1.69 8.27
CA LEU A 81 5.23 -2.47 7.03
C LEU A 81 6.06 -3.74 7.21
N ALA A 82 5.56 -4.84 6.67
CA ALA A 82 6.22 -6.14 6.68
C ALA A 82 6.08 -6.83 5.32
N ARG A 83 7.06 -7.68 5.00
CA ARG A 83 6.97 -8.67 3.91
C ARG A 83 6.81 -10.06 4.55
N PRO A 84 5.82 -10.88 4.14
CA PRO A 84 5.60 -12.21 4.70
C PRO A 84 6.73 -13.22 4.43
N GLU A 85 7.69 -12.91 3.56
CA GLU A 85 8.66 -13.89 3.02
C GLU A 85 10.10 -13.65 3.54
N SER A 86 10.68 -14.72 4.09
CA SER A 86 12.07 -14.97 4.51
C SER A 86 12.46 -14.67 5.96
N ASN A 87 13.12 -15.67 6.56
CA ASN A 87 13.62 -15.85 7.93
C ASN A 87 14.54 -14.74 8.52
N HIS A 88 14.46 -13.48 8.08
CA HIS A 88 15.27 -12.40 8.62
C HIS A 88 14.44 -11.47 9.49
N SER A 89 14.72 -11.58 10.79
CA SER A 89 14.50 -10.59 11.83
C SER A 89 14.73 -9.17 11.31
N HIS A 90 13.65 -8.43 11.06
CA HIS A 90 13.39 -7.03 11.43
C HIS A 90 12.33 -6.46 10.47
N PRO A 91 11.06 -6.30 10.90
CA PRO A 91 10.11 -5.48 10.14
C PRO A 91 10.69 -4.08 9.97
N LEU A 92 10.50 -3.45 8.81
CA LEU A 92 10.76 -2.01 8.67
C LEU A 92 9.73 -1.28 9.55
N SER A 93 10.07 -1.14 10.82
CA SER A 93 9.19 -0.57 11.83
C SER A 93 9.29 0.94 11.74
N ARG A 94 8.55 1.54 10.80
CA ARG A 94 8.27 2.97 10.85
C ARG A 94 6.85 3.16 11.35
N SER A 95 6.75 3.74 12.53
CA SER A 95 5.49 3.94 13.24
C SER A 95 4.68 5.05 12.57
N ILE A 96 3.68 4.70 11.77
CA ILE A 96 2.70 5.66 11.25
C ILE A 96 1.51 5.68 12.20
N ARG A 97 1.05 6.87 12.61
CA ARG A 97 -0.13 7.01 13.45
C ARG A 97 -1.37 7.31 12.61
N TYR A 98 -2.48 6.65 12.90
CA TYR A 98 -3.78 6.91 12.29
C TYR A 98 -4.90 6.86 13.34
N ASN A 99 -5.96 7.63 13.11
CA ASN A 99 -7.14 7.78 13.99
C ASN A 99 -8.39 7.18 13.36
#